data_AF-A0A0G1M063-F1
#
_entry.id   AF-A0A0G1M063-F1
#
_cell.length_a   1.000
_cell.length_b   1.000
_cell.length_c   1.000
_cell.angle_alpha   90.00
_cell.angle_beta   90.00
_cell.angle_gamma   90.00
#
_symmetry.space_group_name_H-M   'P 1'
#
loop_
_entity.id
_entity.type
_entity.pdbx_description
1 polymer ?
#
loop_
_entity_poly.entity_id
_entity_poly.type
_entity_poly.pdbx_seq_one_letter_code
_entity_poly.pdbx_strand_id
1 'polypeptide(L)'
;MISGLGKGITAASIGLLLKSRGIKTTNLKIDMYLNVDAGTIRPQEHGEVFVTDDGIETDQDIGHYERFLNVSLRRENYMTTGMVYKAVIDRERSFGYNGEDVEAIPHVTDEIIARVKKAGEVNKAEVVVVELGGTVGEYQNGLFFEANRIMKLKNPKDVIHVHVSYLF
;
A
#
# COMPACT_ATOMS: atom_id res chain seq x y z
N MET A 1 -20.02 6.85 2.48
CA MET A 1 -18.62 6.75 2.94
C MET A 1 -17.81 7.82 2.22
N ILE A 2 -17.05 8.64 2.95
CA ILE A 2 -16.27 9.72 2.35
C ILE A 2 -14.85 9.20 2.05
N SER A 3 -14.72 8.34 1.04
CA SER A 3 -13.41 7.82 0.61
C SER A 3 -12.60 8.88 -0.16
N GLY A 4 -13.29 9.81 -0.85
CA GLY A 4 -12.71 10.85 -1.71
C GLY A 4 -12.31 12.16 -1.01
N LEU A 5 -11.90 12.13 0.27
CA LEU A 5 -11.47 13.34 1.01
C LEU A 5 -10.14 13.95 0.55
N GLY A 6 -9.49 13.38 -0.46
CA GLY A 6 -8.17 13.82 -0.91
C GLY A 6 -7.00 13.14 -0.19
N LYS A 7 -7.17 11.89 0.27
CA LYS A 7 -6.08 11.06 0.83
C LYS A 7 -4.91 10.95 -0.15
N GLY A 8 -5.20 10.58 -1.40
CA GLY A 8 -4.19 10.48 -2.47
C GLY A 8 -3.45 11.80 -2.70
N ILE A 9 -4.16 12.92 -2.83
CA ILE A 9 -3.53 14.25 -3.00
C ILE A 9 -2.65 14.61 -1.80
N THR A 10 -3.11 14.31 -0.58
CA THR A 10 -2.34 14.56 0.64
C THR A 10 -1.06 13.72 0.66
N ALA A 11 -1.14 12.42 0.36
CA ALA A 11 0.00 11.52 0.30
C ALA A 11 0.99 11.92 -0.81
N ALA A 12 0.49 12.30 -2.00
CA ALA A 12 1.31 12.82 -3.10
C ALA A 12 2.06 14.10 -2.69
N SER A 13 1.36 15.02 -2.02
CA SER A 13 1.92 16.30 -1.56
C SER A 13 3.01 16.11 -0.51
N ILE A 14 2.82 15.18 0.44
CA ILE A 14 3.87 14.82 1.42
C ILE A 14 5.11 14.29 0.70
N GLY A 15 4.93 13.36 -0.24
CA GLY A 15 6.03 12.84 -1.06
C GLY A 15 6.76 13.95 -1.83
N LEU A 16 6.02 14.88 -2.44
CA LEU A 16 6.60 15.99 -3.20
C LEU A 16 7.42 16.92 -2.29
N LEU A 17 6.90 17.25 -1.12
CA LEU A 17 7.60 18.11 -0.15
C LEU A 17 8.89 17.46 0.34
N LEU A 18 8.87 16.16 0.65
CA LEU A 18 10.08 15.41 1.04
C LEU A 18 11.10 15.40 -0.10
N LYS A 19 10.66 15.10 -1.33
CA LYS A 19 11.51 15.13 -2.53
C LYS A 19 12.12 16.52 -2.75
N SER A 20 11.35 17.60 -2.54
CA SER A 20 11.83 18.98 -2.68
C SER A 20 12.94 19.34 -1.68
N ARG A 21 13.00 18.63 -0.54
CA ARG A 21 14.04 18.75 0.49
C ARG A 21 15.24 17.84 0.24
N GLY A 22 15.30 17.14 -0.90
CA GLY A 22 16.38 16.23 -1.25
C GLY A 22 16.27 14.85 -0.60
N ILE A 23 15.16 14.53 0.08
CA ILE A 23 14.93 13.23 0.70
C ILE A 23 14.42 12.26 -0.36
N LYS A 24 15.07 11.10 -0.50
CA LYS A 24 14.60 10.06 -1.41
C LYS A 24 13.33 9.43 -0.85
N THR A 25 12.24 9.54 -1.60
CA THR A 25 10.93 9.05 -1.16
C THR A 25 10.28 8.23 -2.26
N THR A 26 9.39 7.33 -1.86
CA THR A 26 8.52 6.58 -2.76
C THR A 26 7.11 6.49 -2.17
N ASN A 27 6.09 6.47 -3.03
CA ASN A 27 4.70 6.37 -2.62
C ASN A 27 4.21 4.94 -2.84
N LEU A 28 3.48 4.40 -1.87
CA LEU A 28 2.88 3.06 -1.93
C LEU A 28 1.38 3.20 -1.70
N LYS A 29 0.59 2.75 -2.68
CA LYS A 29 -0.86 2.62 -2.57
C LYS A 29 -1.22 1.24 -2.07
N ILE A 30 -2.01 1.18 -1.00
CA ILE A 30 -2.58 -0.07 -0.50
C ILE A 30 -4.09 0.00 -0.62
N ASP A 31 -4.66 -0.94 -1.35
CA ASP A 31 -6.09 -1.08 -1.50
C ASP A 31 -6.64 -2.35 -0.87
N MET A 32 -7.89 -2.25 -0.43
CA MET A 32 -8.44 -3.18 0.55
C MET A 32 -9.31 -4.26 -0.10
N TYR A 33 -9.37 -4.29 -1.44
CA TYR A 33 -10.10 -5.30 -2.22
C TYR A 33 -9.33 -6.62 -2.39
N LEU A 34 -10.09 -7.69 -2.60
CA LEU A 34 -9.57 -9.05 -2.78
C LEU A 34 -9.08 -9.35 -4.20
N ASN A 35 -9.33 -8.46 -5.16
CA ASN A 35 -8.72 -8.57 -6.48
C ASN A 35 -7.19 -8.47 -6.34
N VAL A 36 -6.46 -9.32 -7.08
CA VAL A 36 -5.00 -9.35 -7.05
C VAL A 36 -4.40 -8.09 -7.69
N ASP A 37 -5.11 -7.54 -8.68
CA ASP A 37 -4.83 -6.33 -9.43
C ASP A 37 -6.15 -5.58 -9.71
N ALA A 38 -6.07 -4.40 -10.30
CA ALA A 38 -7.25 -3.62 -10.68
C ALA A 38 -7.89 -4.09 -12.01
N GLY A 39 -7.20 -4.91 -12.81
CA GLY A 39 -7.59 -5.23 -14.19
C GLY A 39 -8.91 -6.00 -14.32
N THR A 40 -9.29 -6.75 -13.28
CA THR A 40 -10.55 -7.50 -13.24
C THR A 40 -11.74 -6.70 -12.71
N ILE A 41 -11.53 -5.46 -12.26
CA ILE A 41 -12.58 -4.61 -11.69
C ILE A 41 -13.25 -3.81 -12.82
N ARG A 42 -14.59 -3.65 -12.74
CA ARG A 42 -15.32 -2.84 -13.71
C ARG A 42 -14.92 -1.36 -13.59
N PRO A 43 -14.42 -0.71 -14.66
CA PRO A 43 -13.97 0.68 -14.58
C PRO A 43 -15.06 1.67 -14.16
N GLN A 44 -16.33 1.38 -14.46
CA GLN A 44 -17.46 2.22 -14.07
C GLN A 44 -17.70 2.26 -12.56
N GLU A 45 -17.23 1.24 -11.82
CA GLU A 45 -17.46 1.11 -10.37
C GLU A 45 -16.27 1.60 -9.55
N HIS A 46 -15.05 1.47 -10.08
CA HIS A 46 -13.81 1.70 -9.33
C HIS A 46 -12.90 2.77 -9.95
N GLY A 47 -13.29 3.32 -11.11
CA GLY A 47 -12.46 4.24 -11.87
C GLY A 47 -11.55 3.53 -12.86
N GLU A 48 -10.75 4.30 -13.58
CA GLU A 48 -9.86 3.79 -14.62
C GLU A 48 -8.73 2.93 -14.02
N VAL A 49 -8.33 1.90 -14.76
CA VAL A 49 -7.14 1.11 -14.45
C VAL A 49 -5.92 1.85 -14.99
N PHE A 50 -4.90 2.02 -14.15
CA PHE A 50 -3.61 2.54 -14.56
C PHE A 50 -2.63 1.38 -14.77
N VAL A 51 -1.82 1.45 -15.83
CA VAL A 51 -0.81 0.43 -16.12
C VAL A 51 0.56 1.05 -16.00
N THR A 52 1.38 0.52 -15.10
CA THR A 52 2.77 0.98 -14.90
C THR A 52 3.70 0.48 -16.00
N ASP A 53 4.90 1.06 -16.09
CA ASP A 53 5.93 0.66 -17.06
C ASP A 53 6.33 -0.84 -16.98
N ASP A 54 6.19 -1.46 -15.80
CA ASP A 54 6.43 -2.89 -15.58
C ASP A 54 5.20 -3.79 -15.76
N GLY A 55 4.10 -3.22 -16.27
CA GLY A 55 2.92 -3.92 -16.73
C GLY A 55 1.97 -4.39 -15.64
N ILE A 56 2.03 -3.83 -14.42
CA ILE A 56 1.01 -4.13 -13.40
C ILE A 56 -0.21 -3.23 -13.61
N GLU A 57 -1.40 -3.82 -13.48
CA GLU A 57 -2.69 -3.12 -13.52
C GLU A 57 -3.06 -2.64 -12.11
N THR A 58 -3.09 -1.34 -11.91
CA THR A 58 -3.26 -0.68 -10.61
C THR A 58 -4.46 0.25 -10.58
N ASP A 59 -4.80 0.73 -9.40
CA ASP A 59 -5.69 1.88 -9.24
C ASP A 59 -5.11 3.15 -9.89
N GLN A 60 -5.97 4.05 -10.36
CA GLN A 60 -5.62 5.35 -10.94
C GLN A 60 -4.76 6.24 -10.03
N ASP A 61 -4.80 6.04 -8.71
CA ASP A 61 -3.98 6.80 -7.74
C ASP A 61 -2.47 6.64 -8.00
N ILE A 62 -2.02 5.50 -8.53
CA ILE A 62 -0.62 5.33 -8.95
C ILE A 62 -0.24 6.34 -10.03
N GLY A 63 -1.10 6.51 -11.04
CA GLY A 63 -0.91 7.50 -12.08
C GLY A 63 -0.94 8.94 -11.56
N HIS A 64 -1.71 9.22 -10.50
CA HIS A 64 -1.66 10.52 -9.80
C HIS A 64 -0.28 10.75 -9.17
N TYR A 65 0.27 9.74 -8.50
CA TYR A 65 1.59 9.84 -7.88
C TYR A 65 2.70 10.04 -8.90
N GLU A 66 2.72 9.30 -9.99
CA GLU A 66 3.73 9.47 -11.04
C GLU A 66 3.74 10.89 -11.60
N ARG A 67 2.55 11.43 -11.90
CA ARG A 67 2.38 12.80 -12.41
C ARG A 67 2.81 13.86 -11.40
N PHE A 68 2.41 13.72 -10.14
CA PHE A 68 2.73 14.69 -9.09
C PHE A 68 4.20 14.69 -8.71
N LEU A 69 4.81 13.50 -8.64
CA LEU A 69 6.19 13.33 -8.19
C LEU A 69 7.18 13.39 -9.34
N ASN A 70 6.74 13.26 -10.60
CA ASN A 70 7.59 13.11 -11.77
C ASN A 70 8.59 11.96 -11.59
N VAL A 71 8.06 10.75 -11.37
CA VAL A 71 8.80 9.48 -11.21
C VAL A 71 7.97 8.35 -11.81
N SER A 72 8.62 7.27 -12.27
CA SER A 72 7.92 6.01 -12.58
C SER A 72 7.82 5.17 -11.30
N LEU A 73 6.62 4.70 -10.99
CA LEU A 73 6.33 3.72 -9.95
C LEU A 73 6.21 2.33 -10.58
N ARG A 74 6.39 1.30 -9.77
CA ARG A 74 6.40 -0.11 -10.22
C ARG A 74 5.45 -0.95 -9.39
N ARG A 75 5.36 -2.24 -9.67
CA ARG A 75 4.56 -3.19 -8.87
C ARG A 75 4.78 -3.13 -7.37
N GLU A 76 5.98 -2.80 -6.90
CA GLU A 76 6.25 -2.70 -5.46
C GLU A 76 5.55 -1.50 -4.81
N ASN A 77 5.09 -0.54 -5.60
CA ASN A 77 4.38 0.66 -5.16
C ASN A 77 2.85 0.48 -5.10
N TYR A 78 2.36 -0.73 -5.37
CA TYR A 78 0.95 -1.07 -5.33
C TYR A 78 0.73 -2.38 -4.59
N MET A 79 -0.29 -2.42 -3.73
CA MET A 79 -0.63 -3.58 -2.93
C MET A 79 -2.13 -3.70 -2.79
N THR A 80 -2.64 -4.92 -2.85
CA THR A 80 -4.04 -5.22 -2.54
C THR A 80 -4.14 -6.29 -1.47
N THR A 81 -5.27 -6.36 -0.75
CA THR A 81 -5.59 -7.49 0.11
C THR A 81 -5.45 -8.81 -0.66
N GLY A 82 -6.00 -8.89 -1.88
CA GLY A 82 -5.91 -10.07 -2.74
C GLY A 82 -4.48 -10.53 -2.99
N MET A 83 -3.58 -9.60 -3.30
CA MET A 83 -2.19 -9.89 -3.59
C MET A 83 -1.44 -10.43 -2.36
N VAL A 84 -1.72 -9.89 -1.18
CA VAL A 84 -1.14 -10.34 0.08
C VAL A 84 -1.62 -11.76 0.42
N TYR A 85 -2.93 -11.99 0.40
CA TYR A 85 -3.49 -13.31 0.69
C TYR A 85 -3.00 -14.37 -0.30
N LYS A 86 -2.98 -14.05 -1.59
CA LYS A 86 -2.46 -14.95 -2.62
C LYS A 86 -1.01 -15.34 -2.32
N ALA A 87 -0.15 -14.38 -1.98
CA ALA A 87 1.26 -14.67 -1.68
C ALA A 87 1.43 -15.55 -0.43
N VAL A 88 0.65 -15.31 0.63
CA VAL A 88 0.68 -16.14 1.84
C VAL A 88 0.20 -17.56 1.54
N ILE A 89 -0.92 -17.70 0.83
CA ILE A 89 -1.49 -19.02 0.48
C ILE A 89 -0.56 -19.79 -0.46
N ASP A 90 0.01 -19.13 -1.49
CA ASP A 90 0.95 -19.77 -2.41
C ASP A 90 2.22 -20.24 -1.68
N ARG A 91 2.72 -19.44 -0.73
CA ARG A 91 3.86 -19.81 0.12
C ARG A 91 3.52 -21.02 1.00
N GLU A 92 2.32 -21.05 1.56
CA GLU A 92 1.83 -22.18 2.36
C GLU A 92 1.69 -23.46 1.52
N ARG A 93 1.15 -23.38 0.30
CA ARG A 93 1.06 -24.51 -0.63
C ARG A 93 2.38 -25.03 -1.17
N SER A 94 3.42 -24.19 -1.16
CA SER A 94 4.79 -24.58 -1.50
C SER A 94 5.62 -25.04 -0.28
N PHE A 95 4.99 -25.34 0.86
CA PHE A 95 5.64 -25.73 2.12
C PHE A 95 6.60 -24.67 2.69
N GLY A 96 6.44 -23.40 2.31
CA GLY A 96 7.31 -22.29 2.76
C GLY A 96 7.20 -21.94 4.24
N TYR A 97 6.18 -22.47 4.95
CA TYR A 97 6.01 -22.36 6.41
C TYR A 97 6.30 -23.69 7.14
N ASN A 98 6.99 -24.64 6.50
CA ASN A 98 7.44 -25.91 7.11
C ASN A 98 6.33 -26.78 7.73
N GLY A 99 5.08 -26.64 7.26
CA GLY A 99 3.94 -27.39 7.76
C GLY A 99 3.31 -26.85 9.05
N GLU A 100 3.72 -25.66 9.51
CA GLU A 100 3.08 -24.93 10.60
C GLU A 100 1.73 -24.34 10.17
N ASP A 101 0.90 -23.99 11.14
CA ASP A 101 -0.38 -23.32 10.95
C ASP A 101 -0.20 -21.87 10.46
N VAL A 102 -0.89 -21.53 9.37
CA VAL A 102 -0.81 -20.20 8.77
C VAL A 102 -2.02 -19.36 9.17
N GLU A 103 -1.77 -18.44 10.10
CA GLU A 103 -2.76 -17.50 10.62
C GLU A 103 -2.65 -16.09 10.01
N ALA A 104 -3.69 -15.27 10.19
CA ALA A 104 -3.69 -13.87 9.74
C ALA A 104 -2.62 -13.02 10.46
N ILE A 105 -2.38 -13.30 11.74
CA ILE A 105 -1.27 -12.73 12.50
C ILE A 105 -0.46 -13.93 13.01
N PRO A 106 0.85 -14.03 12.70
CA PRO A 106 1.67 -12.98 12.10
C PRO A 106 1.73 -13.00 10.57
N HIS A 107 1.34 -14.08 9.88
CA HIS A 107 1.77 -14.32 8.50
C HIS A 107 1.26 -13.29 7.48
N VAL A 108 -0.01 -12.87 7.56
CA VAL A 108 -0.55 -11.82 6.67
C VAL A 108 0.02 -10.46 7.03
N THR A 109 0.14 -10.13 8.32
CA THR A 109 0.76 -8.86 8.74
C THR A 109 2.23 -8.78 8.38
N ASP A 110 2.97 -9.88 8.47
CA ASP A 110 4.39 -9.94 8.10
C ASP A 110 4.57 -9.80 6.60
N GLU A 111 3.69 -10.38 5.78
CA GLU A 111 3.69 -10.17 4.32
C GLU A 111 3.42 -8.70 3.97
N ILE A 112 2.47 -8.04 4.64
CA ILE A 112 2.21 -6.59 4.45
C ILE A 112 3.48 -5.79 4.78
N ILE A 113 4.08 -6.03 5.96
CA ILE A 113 5.28 -5.33 6.42
C ILE A 113 6.45 -5.57 5.45
N ALA A 114 6.62 -6.81 4.97
CA ALA A 114 7.67 -7.18 4.03
C ALA A 114 7.54 -6.39 2.73
N ARG A 115 6.32 -6.24 2.19
CA ARG A 115 6.07 -5.47 0.97
C ARG A 115 6.31 -3.97 1.15
N VAL A 116 5.89 -3.39 2.28
CA VAL A 116 6.19 -1.98 2.59
C VAL A 116 7.70 -1.73 2.60
N LYS A 117 8.48 -2.61 3.25
CA LYS A 117 9.94 -2.53 3.25
C LYS A 117 10.53 -2.71 1.86
N LYS A 118 10.02 -3.70 1.10
CA LYS A 118 10.48 -3.99 -0.25
C LYS A 118 10.30 -2.80 -1.19
N ALA A 119 9.18 -2.08 -1.08
CA ALA A 119 8.93 -0.85 -1.82
C ALA A 119 10.03 0.20 -1.56
N GLY A 120 10.43 0.37 -0.30
CA GLY A 120 11.55 1.26 0.07
C GLY A 120 12.89 0.81 -0.49
N GLU A 121 13.20 -0.49 -0.36
CA GLU A 121 14.47 -1.08 -0.83
C GLU A 121 14.66 -0.94 -2.35
N VAL A 122 13.66 -1.35 -3.14
CA VAL A 122 13.73 -1.33 -4.62
C VAL A 122 13.87 0.10 -5.13
N ASN A 123 13.15 1.04 -4.53
CA ASN A 123 13.19 2.45 -4.90
C ASN A 123 14.37 3.21 -4.27
N LYS A 124 15.20 2.57 -3.44
CA LYS A 124 16.29 3.20 -2.67
C LYS A 124 15.79 4.44 -1.90
N ALA A 125 14.59 4.34 -1.34
CA ALA A 125 13.92 5.41 -0.63
C ALA A 125 14.32 5.43 0.84
N GLU A 126 14.53 6.63 1.38
CA GLU A 126 14.71 6.89 2.81
C GLU A 126 13.37 6.93 3.54
N VAL A 127 12.31 7.37 2.84
CA VAL A 127 10.94 7.43 3.34
C VAL A 127 9.98 6.74 2.37
N VAL A 128 9.12 5.87 2.91
CA VAL A 128 8.00 5.28 2.16
C VAL A 128 6.71 5.95 2.63
N VAL A 129 6.05 6.68 1.73
CA VAL A 129 4.75 7.29 2.01
C VAL A 129 3.67 6.28 1.64
N VAL A 130 3.02 5.69 2.64
CA VAL A 130 1.98 4.67 2.45
C VAL A 130 0.60 5.31 2.54
N GLU A 131 -0.18 5.22 1.47
CA GLU A 131 -1.60 5.56 1.49
C GLU A 131 -2.44 4.29 1.66
N LEU A 132 -3.22 4.25 2.74
CA LEU A 132 -4.21 3.19 2.95
C LEU A 132 -5.55 3.63 2.35
N GLY A 133 -6.07 2.84 1.41
CA GLY A 133 -7.42 2.94 0.89
C GLY A 133 -8.49 2.68 1.95
N GLY A 134 -9.74 2.95 1.61
CA GLY A 134 -10.88 2.78 2.50
C GLY A 134 -11.01 3.87 3.57
N THR A 135 -11.76 3.53 4.63
CA THR A 135 -12.10 4.40 5.76
C THR A 135 -11.73 3.72 7.07
N VAL A 136 -11.16 4.47 8.03
CA VAL A 136 -10.93 3.93 9.38
C VAL A 136 -12.24 3.43 9.99
N GLY A 137 -12.22 2.22 10.55
CA GLY A 137 -13.39 1.54 11.11
C GLY A 137 -13.97 0.43 10.23
N GLU A 138 -13.59 0.36 8.94
CA GLU A 138 -13.94 -0.76 8.08
C GLU A 138 -13.14 -2.02 8.48
N TYR A 139 -13.83 -3.16 8.57
CA TYR A 139 -13.23 -4.45 8.96
C TYR A 139 -12.05 -4.85 8.07
N GLN A 140 -12.15 -4.55 6.77
CA GLN A 140 -11.13 -4.88 5.77
C GLN A 140 -9.76 -4.26 6.08
N ASN A 141 -9.73 -3.13 6.80
CA ASN A 141 -8.50 -2.40 7.11
C ASN A 141 -7.77 -2.96 8.33
N GLY A 142 -8.40 -3.88 9.08
CA GLY A 142 -7.90 -4.35 10.38
C GLY A 142 -6.48 -4.91 10.32
N LEU A 143 -6.18 -5.76 9.34
CA LEU A 143 -4.85 -6.36 9.21
C LEU A 143 -3.77 -5.35 8.80
N PHE A 144 -4.11 -4.35 8.00
CA PHE A 144 -3.18 -3.29 7.63
C PHE A 144 -2.89 -2.35 8.80
N PHE A 145 -3.90 -2.01 9.61
CA PHE A 145 -3.67 -1.26 10.85
C PHE A 145 -2.84 -2.06 11.85
N GLU A 146 -3.07 -3.36 11.95
CA GLU A 146 -2.28 -4.23 12.83
C GLU A 146 -0.82 -4.33 12.38
N ALA A 147 -0.57 -4.50 11.07
CA ALA A 147 0.77 -4.44 10.50
C ALA A 147 1.48 -3.10 10.82
N ASN A 148 0.78 -1.97 10.64
CA ASN A 148 1.31 -0.65 11.00
C ASN A 148 1.58 -0.51 12.50
N ARG A 149 0.69 -1.02 13.36
CA ARG A 149 0.87 -1.04 14.82
C ARG A 149 2.12 -1.82 15.20
N ILE A 150 2.33 -3.01 14.62
CA ILE A 150 3.52 -3.84 14.83
C ILE A 150 4.78 -3.08 14.38
N MET A 151 4.77 -2.42 13.21
CA MET A 151 5.90 -1.61 12.75
C MET A 151 6.24 -0.47 13.71
N LYS A 152 5.23 0.26 14.19
CA LYS A 152 5.39 1.36 15.16
C LYS A 152 5.93 0.88 16.49
N LEU A 153 5.47 -0.27 16.99
CA LEU A 153 5.97 -0.84 18.24
C LEU A 153 7.42 -1.32 18.13
N LYS A 154 7.79 -1.96 17.01
CA LYS A 154 9.16 -2.40 16.76
C LYS A 154 10.12 -1.22 16.56
N ASN A 155 9.69 -0.17 15.86
CA ASN A 155 10.51 1.02 15.58
C ASN A 155 9.74 2.32 15.90
N PRO A 156 9.66 2.74 17.18
CA PRO A 156 8.84 3.88 17.60
C PRO A 156 9.21 5.21 16.95
N LYS A 157 10.43 5.38 16.47
CA LYS A 157 10.92 6.63 15.86
C LYS A 157 10.76 6.66 14.33
N ASP A 158 10.54 5.52 13.69
CA ASP A 158 10.64 5.39 12.23
C ASP A 158 9.27 5.39 11.54
N VAL A 159 8.18 5.33 12.31
CA VAL A 159 6.81 5.26 11.80
C VAL A 159 6.00 6.46 12.27
N ILE A 160 5.41 7.19 11.32
CA ILE A 160 4.54 8.35 11.55
C ILE A 160 3.16 8.05 10.96
N HIS A 161 2.10 8.33 11.71
CA HIS A 161 0.73 8.18 11.24
C HIS A 161 0.14 9.56 10.92
N VAL A 162 -0.41 9.71 9.71
CA VAL A 162 -1.14 10.89 9.27
C VAL A 162 -2.58 10.50 9.03
N HIS A 163 -3.52 11.12 9.74
CA HIS A 163 -4.94 10.85 9.61
C HIS A 163 -5.63 12.01 8.90
N VAL A 164 -6.29 11.72 7.78
CA VAL A 164 -7.09 12.70 7.01
C VAL A 164 -8.53 12.60 7.49
N SER A 165 -9.05 13.70 8.01
CA SER A 165 -10.42 13.81 8.52
C SER A 165 -11.20 14.89 7.77
N TYR A 166 -12.53 14.81 7.86
CA TYR A 166 -13.45 15.80 7.35
C TYR A 166 -14.01 16.64 8.50
N LEU A 167 -13.99 17.96 8.34
CA LEU A 167 -14.65 18.88 9.27
C LEU A 167 -15.91 19.41 8.59
N PHE A 168 -17.05 19.24 9.27
CA PHE A 168 -18.35 19.75 8.84
C PHE A 168 -18.59 21.19 9.32
#